data_AF-A0A9D6J150-F1
#
_entry.id   AF-A0A9D6J150-F1
#
_cell.length_a   1.000
_cell.length_b   1.000
_cell.length_c   1.000
_cell.angle_alpha   90.00
_cell.angle_beta   90.00
_cell.angle_gamma   90.00
#
_symmetry.space_group_name_H-M   'P 1'
#
loop_
_entity.id
_entity.type
_entity.pdbx_description
1 polymer ?
#
loop_
_entity_poly.entity_id
_entity_poly.type
_entity_poly.pdbx_seq_one_letter_code
_entity_poly.pdbx_strand_id
1 'polypeptide(L)'
;MKTTLELPDPLFRKAKATAAARGQSLKDFVTEALRDKLAPPRSGRAGAPEPEWMQGFGKLRRLRRETARVQSAIDQEFEVIEPEDRR
;
A
#
# COMPACT_ATOMS: atom_id res chain seq x y z
N MET A 1 -27.28 17.80 4.02
CA MET A 1 -28.70 17.38 4.10
C MET A 1 -28.89 16.52 5.35
N LYS A 2 -30.10 16.47 5.94
CA LYS A 2 -30.41 15.60 7.07
C LYS A 2 -30.90 14.26 6.52
N THR A 3 -30.26 13.17 6.92
CA THR A 3 -30.62 11.80 6.51
C THR A 3 -30.86 10.97 7.77
N THR A 4 -31.94 10.21 7.80
CA THR A 4 -32.26 9.27 8.88
C THR A 4 -31.88 7.86 8.41
N LEU A 5 -31.14 7.13 9.23
CA LEU A 5 -30.71 5.75 8.96
C LEU A 5 -31.13 4.86 10.12
N GLU A 6 -31.68 3.69 9.83
CA GLU A 6 -31.97 2.67 10.83
C GLU A 6 -30.69 1.85 11.11
N LEU A 7 -30.26 1.84 12.36
CA LEU A 7 -29.05 1.12 12.81
C LEU A 7 -29.41 0.26 14.02
N PRO A 8 -28.97 -1.00 14.09
CA PRO A 8 -29.09 -1.78 15.31
C PRO A 8 -28.44 -1.07 16.52
N ASP A 9 -29.11 -1.05 17.68
CA ASP A 9 -28.61 -0.37 18.89
C ASP A 9 -27.17 -0.76 19.27
N PRO A 10 -26.77 -2.05 19.22
CA PRO A 10 -25.38 -2.43 19.51
C PRO A 10 -24.35 -1.77 18.56
N LEU A 11 -24.71 -1.65 17.27
CA LEU A 11 -23.85 -1.03 16.26
C LEU A 11 -23.75 0.47 16.48
N PHE A 12 -24.88 1.13 16.78
CA PHE A 12 -24.92 2.56 17.08
C PHE A 12 -24.05 2.92 18.28
N ARG A 13 -24.15 2.15 19.38
CA ARG A 13 -23.30 2.35 20.57
C ARG A 13 -21.83 2.20 20.27
N LYS A 14 -21.45 1.15 19.53
CA LYS A 14 -20.05 0.92 19.13
C LYS A 14 -19.52 2.05 18.24
N ALA A 15 -20.31 2.50 17.26
CA ALA A 15 -19.93 3.62 16.39
C ALA A 15 -19.73 4.91 17.20
N LYS A 16 -20.64 5.22 18.13
CA LYS A 16 -20.54 6.41 19.00
C LYS A 16 -19.30 6.36 19.90
N ALA A 17 -19.02 5.23 20.53
CA ALA A 17 -17.82 5.05 21.35
C ALA A 17 -16.53 5.19 20.52
N THR A 18 -16.52 4.62 19.31
CA THR A 18 -15.37 4.72 18.39
C THR A 18 -15.14 6.15 17.91
N ALA A 19 -16.20 6.88 17.57
CA ALA A 19 -16.10 8.28 17.17
C ALA A 19 -15.53 9.14 18.30
N ALA A 20 -16.05 8.96 19.54
CA ALA A 20 -15.55 9.65 20.72
C ALA A 20 -14.08 9.34 21.01
N ALA A 21 -13.67 8.07 20.92
CA ALA A 21 -12.27 7.67 21.10
C ALA A 21 -11.32 8.28 20.05
N ARG A 22 -11.83 8.59 18.85
CA ARG A 22 -11.09 9.29 17.79
C ARG A 22 -11.19 10.82 17.87
N GLY A 23 -11.87 11.36 18.89
CA GLY A 23 -12.05 12.80 19.05
C GLY A 23 -12.90 13.46 17.96
N GLN A 24 -13.77 12.71 17.28
CA GLN A 24 -14.61 13.23 16.20
C GLN A 24 -16.11 13.01 16.45
N SER A 25 -16.95 13.79 15.76
CA SER A 25 -18.40 13.64 15.87
C SER A 25 -18.86 12.33 15.21
N LEU A 26 -19.99 11.77 15.67
CA LEU A 26 -20.57 10.59 15.04
C LEU A 26 -20.94 10.84 13.57
N LYS A 27 -21.33 12.07 13.22
CA LYS A 27 -21.63 12.47 11.85
C LYS A 27 -20.38 12.38 10.97
N ASP A 28 -19.25 12.89 11.44
CA ASP A 28 -18.00 12.89 10.68
C ASP A 28 -17.49 11.46 10.52
N PHE A 29 -17.51 10.68 11.59
CA PHE A 29 -17.15 9.26 11.58
C PHE A 29 -17.97 8.46 10.54
N VAL A 30 -19.30 8.66 10.51
CA VAL A 30 -20.16 7.98 9.52
C VAL A 30 -19.89 8.48 8.11
N THR A 31 -19.64 9.79 7.94
CA THR A 31 -19.33 10.37 6.63
C THR A 31 -18.01 9.84 6.07
N GLU A 32 -16.97 9.74 6.89
CA GLU A 32 -15.69 9.13 6.55
C GLU A 32 -15.86 7.66 6.17
N ALA A 33 -16.54 6.88 7.02
CA ALA A 33 -16.78 5.46 6.75
C ALA A 33 -17.53 5.23 5.43
N LEU A 34 -18.52 6.08 5.11
CA LEU A 34 -19.24 6.01 3.83
C LEU A 34 -18.34 6.40 2.66
N ARG A 35 -17.51 7.45 2.80
CA ARG A 35 -16.53 7.83 1.77
C ARG A 35 -15.54 6.72 1.48
N ASP A 36 -14.98 6.10 2.52
CA ASP A 36 -14.04 5.00 2.37
C ASP A 36 -14.68 3.77 1.74
N LYS A 37 -15.94 3.49 2.08
CA LYS A 37 -16.68 2.34 1.53
C LYS A 37 -17.12 2.55 0.08
N LEU A 38 -17.44 3.78 -0.29
CA LEU A 38 -17.87 4.18 -1.63
C LEU A 38 -16.71 4.63 -2.52
N ALA A 39 -15.52 4.84 -1.94
CA ALA A 39 -14.33 5.08 -2.72
C ALA A 39 -14.19 3.91 -3.71
N PRO A 40 -13.91 4.21 -5.00
CA PRO A 40 -13.59 3.15 -5.94
C PRO A 40 -12.47 2.32 -5.30
N PRO A 41 -12.52 0.97 -5.41
CA PRO A 41 -11.48 0.14 -4.84
C PRO A 41 -10.16 0.76 -5.26
N ARG A 42 -9.34 1.15 -4.26
CA ARG A 42 -7.97 1.53 -4.50
C ARG A 42 -7.39 0.32 -5.18
N SER A 43 -7.33 0.43 -6.48
CA SER A 43 -6.75 -0.54 -7.34
C SER A 43 -5.35 -0.70 -6.71
N GLY A 44 -5.07 -1.88 -6.17
CA GLY A 44 -4.03 -2.01 -5.13
C GLY A 44 -4.19 -3.23 -4.22
N ARG A 45 -5.38 -3.84 -4.20
CA ARG A 45 -5.49 -5.30 -4.13
C ARG A 45 -6.12 -5.74 -5.45
N ALA A 46 -5.24 -6.07 -6.41
CA ALA A 46 -5.51 -6.16 -7.84
C ALA A 46 -5.98 -4.81 -8.45
N GLY A 47 -5.06 -4.06 -9.05
CA GLY A 47 -5.41 -2.97 -9.97
C GLY A 47 -4.66 -1.65 -9.83
N ALA A 48 -3.74 -1.47 -8.86
CA ALA A 48 -2.98 -0.22 -8.77
C ALA A 48 -2.28 -0.08 -10.10
N PRO A 49 -2.39 1.05 -10.83
CA PRO A 49 -1.44 1.29 -11.89
C PRO A 49 -0.06 1.17 -11.24
N GLU A 50 0.71 0.21 -11.75
CA GLU A 50 2.07 -0.03 -11.32
C GLU A 50 2.77 1.35 -11.33
N PRO A 51 3.43 1.77 -10.23
CA PRO A 51 4.12 3.06 -10.24
C PRO A 51 4.98 3.18 -11.49
N GLU A 52 5.06 4.35 -12.13
CA GLU A 52 5.71 4.47 -13.44
C GLU A 52 7.17 3.96 -13.43
N TRP A 53 7.87 4.12 -12.30
CA TRP A 53 9.22 3.60 -12.09
C TRP A 53 9.32 2.07 -12.07
N MET A 54 8.21 1.35 -11.87
CA MET A 54 8.13 -0.10 -11.79
C MET A 54 7.70 -0.75 -13.12
N GLN A 55 7.32 0.03 -14.13
CA GLN A 55 6.95 -0.48 -15.48
C GLN A 55 8.06 -1.30 -16.16
N GLY A 56 9.31 -1.18 -15.73
CA GLY A 56 10.44 -1.97 -16.24
C GLY A 56 10.71 -3.28 -15.49
N PHE A 57 10.10 -3.46 -14.32
CA PHE A 57 10.46 -4.52 -13.40
C PHE A 57 10.16 -5.90 -13.99
N GLY A 58 11.15 -6.80 -13.96
CA GLY A 58 11.00 -8.18 -14.43
C GLY A 58 10.98 -8.40 -15.96
N LYS A 59 10.93 -7.35 -16.79
CA LYS A 59 10.93 -7.49 -18.28
C LYS A 59 12.17 -8.18 -18.84
N LEU A 60 13.28 -8.16 -18.10
CA LEU A 60 14.54 -8.81 -18.47
C LEU A 60 14.77 -10.18 -17.83
N ARG A 61 13.75 -10.81 -17.21
CA ARG A 61 13.90 -12.13 -16.56
C ARG A 61 14.52 -13.21 -17.44
N ARG A 62 14.25 -13.17 -18.76
CA ARG A 62 14.85 -14.10 -19.74
C ARG A 62 16.37 -14.00 -19.83
N LEU A 63 16.95 -12.85 -19.48
CA LEU A 63 18.39 -12.59 -19.51
C LEU A 63 19.09 -12.98 -18.21
N ARG A 64 18.40 -13.61 -17.25
CA ARG A 64 18.98 -13.98 -15.95
C ARG A 64 20.34 -14.71 -16.07
N ARG A 65 20.50 -15.60 -17.05
CA ARG A 65 21.77 -16.31 -17.29
C ARG A 65 22.87 -15.35 -17.74
N GLU A 66 22.55 -14.44 -18.65
CA GLU A 66 23.51 -13.44 -19.13
C GLU A 66 23.87 -12.44 -18.03
N THR A 67 22.89 -11.98 -17.25
CA THR A 67 23.15 -11.15 -16.06
C THR A 67 24.10 -11.83 -15.09
N ALA A 68 23.94 -13.13 -14.84
CA ALA A 68 24.85 -13.88 -13.96
C ALA A 68 26.26 -13.98 -14.55
N ARG A 69 26.39 -14.14 -15.88
CA ARG A 69 27.69 -14.16 -16.55
C ARG A 69 28.41 -12.82 -16.42
N VAL A 70 27.72 -11.72 -16.66
CA VAL A 70 28.26 -10.36 -16.51
C VAL A 70 28.66 -10.11 -15.06
N GLN A 71 27.80 -10.46 -14.10
CA GLN A 71 28.12 -10.31 -12.67
C GLN A 71 29.38 -11.11 -12.29
N SER A 72 29.51 -12.35 -12.77
CA SER A 72 30.71 -13.16 -12.52
C SER A 72 31.99 -12.54 -13.07
N ALA A 73 31.93 -11.84 -14.21
CA ALA A 73 33.09 -11.14 -14.76
C ALA A 73 33.45 -9.90 -13.93
N ILE A 74 32.43 -9.18 -13.45
CA ILE A 74 32.61 -8.04 -12.54
C ILE A 74 33.25 -8.52 -11.24
N ASP A 75 32.72 -9.56 -10.62
CA ASP A 75 33.22 -10.09 -9.35
C ASP A 75 34.65 -10.65 -9.44
N GLN A 76 35.10 -11.04 -10.65
CA GLN A 76 36.46 -11.51 -10.90
C GLN A 76 37.46 -10.35 -11.06
N GLU A 77 37.03 -9.26 -11.67
CA GLU A 77 37.91 -8.14 -12.02
C GLU A 77 37.97 -7.07 -10.91
N PHE A 78 36.86 -6.90 -10.18
CA PHE A 78 36.72 -5.84 -9.19
C PHE A 78 36.80 -6.40 -7.77
N GLU A 79 37.45 -5.63 -6.89
CA GLU A 79 37.54 -5.94 -5.47
C GLU A 79 36.16 -5.90 -4.79
N VAL A 80 36.00 -6.74 -3.76
CA VAL A 80 34.78 -6.75 -2.93
C VAL A 80 34.84 -5.56 -1.98
N ILE A 81 33.74 -4.81 -1.88
CA ILE A 81 33.61 -3.73 -0.89
C ILE A 81 33.90 -4.27 0.50
N GLU A 82 34.94 -3.71 1.13
CA GLU A 82 35.37 -4.04 2.48
C GLU A 82 34.21 -3.86 3.47
N PRO A 83 34.08 -4.73 4.48
CA PRO A 83 32.97 -4.65 5.42
C PRO A 83 32.88 -3.30 6.14
N GLU A 84 34.01 -2.61 6.36
CA GLU A 84 34.09 -1.24 6.88
C GLU A 84 33.45 -0.16 5.99
N ASP A 85 33.30 -0.41 4.69
CA ASP A 85 32.74 0.55 3.72
C ASP A 85 31.25 0.31 3.40
N ARG A 86 30.66 -0.75 3.96
CA ARG A 86 29.23 -1.06 3.81
C ARG A 86 28.40 -0.21 4.77
N ARG A 87 28.07 1.02 4.33
CA ARG A 87 27.18 1.95 5.04
C ARG A 87 25.76 1.45 5.22
#